data_AF-A0A914RW54-F1
#
_entry.id   AF-A0A914RW54-F1
#
_cell.length_a   1.000
_cell.length_b   1.000
_cell.length_c   1.000
_cell.angle_alpha   90.00
_cell.angle_beta   90.00
_cell.angle_gamma   90.00
#
_symmetry.space_group_name_H-M   'P 1'
#
loop_
_entity.id
_entity.type
_entity.pdbx_description
1 polymer ?
#
loop_
_entity_poly.entity_id
_entity_poly.type
_entity_poly.pdbx_seq_one_letter_code
_entity_poly.pdbx_strand_id
1 'polypeptide(L)'
;MIFGTSRHTSIGSFAVVALMSGIANERILTKYVDSSNSTMSPTEITTLTPIEFATGLLRLEFLTAYFSDQLVAGFATGSACHVFTAQLDDIIGVNVPKVSGPGYIFRRIYDIIVRIPRANLCTVITSALGIIFLYVGKDWISPFVNKRLPVKIPIPYELILVILSAAFSYLFRLNERYGMNIVGEIPAG
;
A
#
# COMPACT_ATOMS: atom_id res chain seq x y z
N MET A 1 -13.86 16.80 -8.35
CA MET A 1 -14.52 16.66 -7.02
C MET A 1 -15.80 17.45 -7.05
N ILE A 2 -16.96 16.85 -6.73
CA ILE A 2 -18.25 17.55 -6.72
C ILE A 2 -18.40 18.43 -5.47
N PHE A 3 -17.83 18.01 -4.34
CA PHE A 3 -17.94 18.71 -3.04
C PHE A 3 -16.64 19.38 -2.56
N GLY A 4 -15.62 19.49 -3.40
CA GLY A 4 -14.30 20.06 -3.03
C GLY A 4 -14.15 21.53 -3.46
N THR A 5 -13.46 22.33 -2.64
CA THR A 5 -13.18 23.75 -2.93
C THR A 5 -11.87 23.95 -3.71
N SER A 6 -10.91 23.01 -3.63
CA SER A 6 -9.64 23.05 -4.37
C SER A 6 -9.77 22.45 -5.76
N ARG A 7 -9.30 23.18 -6.78
CA ARG A 7 -9.32 22.75 -8.20
C ARG A 7 -8.13 21.89 -8.60
N HIS A 8 -7.05 21.92 -7.83
CA HIS A 8 -5.78 21.24 -8.16
C HIS A 8 -5.51 20.01 -7.29
N THR A 9 -6.20 19.87 -6.17
CA THR A 9 -6.07 18.70 -5.30
C THR A 9 -6.83 17.53 -5.92
N SER A 10 -6.20 16.36 -5.96
CA SER A 10 -6.84 15.09 -6.31
C SER A 10 -6.91 14.20 -5.06
N ILE A 11 -8.06 13.58 -4.82
CA ILE A 11 -8.24 12.61 -3.72
C ILE A 11 -7.83 11.25 -4.26
N GLY A 12 -6.98 10.55 -3.52
CA GLY A 12 -6.55 9.20 -3.83
C GLY A 12 -6.27 8.42 -2.54
N SER A 13 -5.83 7.18 -2.69
CA SER A 13 -5.44 6.33 -1.57
C SER A 13 -4.11 6.78 -0.96
N PHE A 14 -4.06 6.93 0.37
CA PHE A 14 -2.83 7.17 1.11
C PHE A 14 -2.33 5.88 1.78
N ALA A 15 -1.04 5.57 1.64
CA ALA A 15 -0.46 4.29 2.06
C ALA A 15 -0.68 3.99 3.56
N VAL A 16 -0.55 5.00 4.42
CA VAL A 16 -0.73 4.82 5.88
C VAL A 16 -2.19 4.54 6.23
N VAL A 17 -3.13 5.23 5.56
CA VAL A 17 -4.57 5.02 5.77
C VAL A 17 -4.95 3.61 5.33
N ALA A 18 -4.42 3.13 4.19
CA ALA A 18 -4.62 1.76 3.74
C ALA A 18 -4.07 0.72 4.73
N LEU A 19 -2.88 0.97 5.28
CA LEU A 19 -2.27 0.10 6.30
C LEU A 19 -3.10 0.08 7.59
N MET A 20 -3.56 1.24 8.08
CA MET A 20 -4.41 1.34 9.27
C MET A 20 -5.76 0.66 9.07
N SER A 21 -6.40 0.87 7.91
CA SER A 21 -7.67 0.22 7.55
C SER A 21 -7.50 -1.30 7.46
N GLY A 22 -6.41 -1.78 6.85
CA GLY A 22 -6.08 -3.20 6.77
C GLY A 22 -5.90 -3.85 8.15
N ILE A 23 -5.16 -3.20 9.05
CA ILE A 23 -4.97 -3.69 10.44
C ILE A 23 -6.29 -3.65 11.21
N ALA A 24 -7.10 -2.60 11.06
CA ALA A 24 -8.40 -2.51 11.71
C ALA A 24 -9.34 -3.64 11.25
N ASN A 25 -9.40 -3.89 9.94
CA ASN A 25 -10.21 -4.95 9.36
C ASN A 25 -9.79 -6.33 9.89
N GLU A 26 -8.49 -6.61 9.94
CA GLU A 26 -8.00 -7.88 10.44
C GLU A 26 -8.26 -8.09 11.93
N ARG A 27 -8.17 -7.04 12.75
CA ARG A 27 -8.55 -7.12 14.17
C ARG A 27 -10.02 -7.48 14.36
N ILE A 28 -10.91 -6.93 13.52
CA ILE A 28 -12.33 -7.27 13.53
C ILE A 28 -12.51 -8.73 13.09
N LEU A 29 -11.84 -9.14 12.02
CA LEU A 29 -11.92 -10.50 11.50
C LEU A 29 -11.46 -11.54 12.54
N THR A 30 -10.34 -11.32 13.23
CA THR A 30 -9.84 -12.23 14.28
C THR A 30 -10.83 -12.34 15.43
N LYS A 31 -11.42 -11.22 15.88
CA LYS A 31 -12.46 -11.23 16.91
C LYS A 31 -13.71 -12.00 16.48
N TYR A 32 -14.09 -11.91 15.20
CA TYR A 32 -15.23 -12.63 14.65
C TYR A 32 -14.98 -14.15 14.58
N VAL A 33 -13.79 -14.56 14.11
CA VAL A 33 -13.40 -15.98 14.03
C VAL A 33 -13.39 -16.65 15.41
N ASP A 34 -12.89 -15.95 16.44
CA ASP A 34 -12.93 -16.44 17.82
C ASP A 34 -14.36 -16.47 18.41
N SER A 35 -15.29 -15.68 17.84
CA SER A 35 -16.68 -15.52 18.29
C SER A 35 -17.68 -16.26 17.38
N SER A 36 -17.34 -17.49 16.98
CA SER A 36 -18.17 -18.39 16.18
C SER A 36 -19.50 -18.77 16.88
N ASN A 37 -20.44 -17.82 17.01
CA ASN A 37 -21.88 -18.04 17.29
C ASN A 37 -22.77 -16.79 17.10
N SER A 38 -22.35 -15.77 16.34
CA SER A 38 -23.25 -14.67 15.97
C SER A 38 -23.18 -14.31 14.49
N THR A 39 -24.31 -14.53 13.83
CA THR A 39 -24.63 -14.14 12.46
C THR A 39 -24.60 -12.62 12.27
N MET A 40 -23.84 -12.20 11.24
CA MET A 40 -23.96 -11.00 10.38
C MET A 40 -23.76 -9.59 10.98
N SER A 41 -22.77 -8.86 10.46
CA SER A 41 -23.00 -7.80 9.45
C SER A 41 -21.66 -7.14 9.00
N PRO A 42 -21.34 -7.08 7.68
CA PRO A 42 -20.12 -6.45 7.15
C PRO A 42 -20.23 -4.91 7.08
N THR A 43 -20.84 -4.28 8.09
CA THR A 43 -21.22 -2.85 8.08
C THR A 43 -20.44 -1.97 9.06
N GLU A 44 -19.48 -2.52 9.80
CA GLU A 44 -18.78 -1.74 10.84
C GLU A 44 -17.70 -0.80 10.29
N ILE A 45 -17.19 -1.04 9.07
CA ILE A 45 -16.13 -0.21 8.47
C ILE A 45 -16.68 1.11 7.89
N THR A 46 -18.00 1.22 7.69
CA THR A 46 -18.66 2.45 7.21
C THR A 46 -18.76 3.54 8.29
N THR A 47 -18.34 3.27 9.52
CA THR A 47 -18.44 4.16 10.69
C THR A 47 -17.47 5.34 10.69
N LEU A 48 -16.48 5.39 9.79
CA LEU A 48 -15.56 6.54 9.71
C LEU A 48 -16.19 7.73 8.96
N THR A 49 -17.10 7.47 8.02
CA THR A 49 -17.78 8.52 7.25
C THR A 49 -18.56 9.53 8.10
N PRO A 50 -19.30 9.16 9.16
CA PRO A 50 -19.96 10.15 10.03
C PRO A 50 -18.98 10.97 10.86
N ILE A 51 -17.82 10.41 11.25
CA ILE A 51 -16.80 11.14 12.01
C ILE A 51 -16.15 12.20 11.12
N GLU A 52 -15.76 11.83 9.90
CA GLU A 52 -15.20 12.77 8.91
C GLU A 52 -16.20 13.84 8.48
N PHE A 53 -17.48 13.48 8.37
CA PHE A 53 -18.54 14.44 8.10
C PHE A 53 -18.75 15.40 9.28
N ALA A 54 -18.73 14.89 10.52
CA ALA A 54 -18.86 15.71 11.72
C ALA A 54 -17.66 16.66 11.92
N THR A 55 -16.44 16.21 11.65
CA THR A 55 -15.25 17.09 11.74
C THR A 55 -15.27 18.20 10.69
N GLY A 56 -15.78 17.91 9.48
CA GLY A 56 -16.04 18.90 8.46
C GLY A 56 -17.11 19.92 8.87
N LEU A 57 -18.23 19.44 9.45
CA LEU A 57 -19.32 20.31 9.92
C LEU A 57 -18.88 21.23 11.07
N LEU A 58 -18.08 20.70 11.99
CA LEU A 58 -17.50 21.44 13.12
C LEU A 58 -16.31 22.33 12.71
N ARG A 59 -15.91 22.33 11.43
CA ARG A 59 -14.77 23.08 10.88
C ARG A 59 -13.49 22.89 11.68
N LEU A 60 -13.23 21.65 12.13
CA LEU A 60 -12.02 21.28 12.88
C LEU A 60 -10.73 21.34 12.04
N GLU A 61 -10.82 21.76 10.78
CA GLU A 61 -9.68 22.03 9.90
C GLU A 61 -8.66 22.98 10.52
N PHE A 62 -9.09 23.96 11.34
CA PHE A 62 -8.19 24.89 12.01
C PHE A 62 -7.14 24.17 12.88
N LEU A 63 -7.46 22.99 13.41
CA LEU A 63 -6.54 22.23 14.26
C LEU A 63 -5.33 21.70 13.47
N THR A 64 -5.52 21.39 12.18
CA THR A 64 -4.43 20.94 11.32
C THR A 64 -3.41 22.05 11.04
N ALA A 65 -3.85 23.31 11.05
CA ALA A 65 -2.97 24.48 10.93
C ALA A 65 -2.10 24.74 12.18
N TYR A 66 -2.43 24.12 13.32
CA TYR A 66 -1.64 24.20 14.54
C TYR A 66 -0.57 23.10 14.67
N PHE A 67 -0.55 22.12 13.77
CA PHE A 67 0.52 21.13 13.76
C PHE A 67 1.82 21.78 13.30
N SER A 68 2.89 21.58 14.08
CA SER A 68 4.20 22.06 13.70
C SER A 68 4.75 21.28 12.52
N ASP A 69 5.53 21.94 11.66
CA ASP A 69 6.19 21.30 10.52
C ASP A 69 7.04 20.09 10.95
N GLN A 70 7.67 20.17 12.13
CA GLN A 70 8.47 19.09 12.71
C GLN A 70 7.61 17.87 13.09
N LEU A 71 6.40 18.09 13.60
CA LEU A 71 5.47 17.01 13.92
C LEU A 71 4.99 16.30 12.66
N VAL A 72 4.62 17.07 11.62
CA VAL A 72 4.16 16.52 10.35
C VAL A 72 5.28 15.76 9.64
N ALA A 73 6.51 16.32 9.60
CA ALA A 73 7.67 15.66 9.04
C ALA A 73 8.05 14.38 9.79
N GLY A 74 8.00 14.40 11.13
CA GLY A 74 8.24 13.24 11.98
C GLY A 74 7.22 12.13 11.75
N PHE A 75 5.93 12.48 11.68
CA PHE A 75 4.85 11.56 11.37
C PHE A 75 5.00 10.93 9.98
N ALA A 76 5.31 11.73 8.96
CA ALA A 76 5.50 11.25 7.59
C ALA A 76 6.70 10.30 7.49
N THR A 77 7.82 10.61 8.16
CA THR A 77 9.01 9.76 8.18
C THR A 77 8.75 8.44 8.90
N GLY A 78 8.12 8.47 10.08
CA GLY A 78 7.75 7.26 10.82
C GLY A 78 6.76 6.39 10.05
N SER A 79 5.78 7.03 9.41
CA SER A 79 4.83 6.39 8.50
C SER A 79 5.51 5.72 7.30
N ALA A 80 6.49 6.37 6.68
CA ALA A 80 7.25 5.81 5.58
C ALA A 80 8.01 4.53 6.01
N CYS A 81 8.64 4.53 7.19
CA CYS A 81 9.30 3.34 7.75
C CYS A 81 8.30 2.20 8.02
N HIS A 82 7.10 2.50 8.51
CA HIS A 82 6.03 1.53 8.71
C HIS A 82 5.56 0.91 7.39
N VAL A 83 5.29 1.74 6.39
CA VAL A 83 4.87 1.29 5.05
C VAL A 83 5.95 0.47 4.38
N PHE A 84 7.21 0.89 4.46
CA PHE A 84 8.36 0.14 3.93
C PHE A 84 8.43 -1.25 4.56
N THR A 85 8.34 -1.35 5.89
CA THR A 85 8.39 -2.63 6.61
C THR A 85 7.20 -3.54 6.25
N ALA A 86 6.04 -2.96 5.97
CA ALA A 86 4.85 -3.71 5.55
C ALA A 86 4.87 -4.17 4.09
N GLN A 87 5.79 -3.66 3.26
CA GLN A 87 5.98 -4.11 1.88
C GLN A 87 7.08 -5.17 1.74
N LEU A 88 7.96 -5.32 2.75
CA LEU A 88 9.09 -6.24 2.68
C LEU A 88 8.66 -7.71 2.55
N ASP A 89 7.57 -8.12 3.19
CA ASP A 89 7.08 -9.50 3.08
C ASP A 89 6.56 -9.84 1.69
N ASP A 90 5.91 -8.89 1.01
CA ASP A 90 5.47 -9.04 -0.37
C ASP A 90 6.66 -9.09 -1.34
N ILE A 91 7.68 -8.25 -1.15
CA ILE A 91 8.91 -8.23 -1.97
C ILE A 91 9.67 -9.57 -1.85
N ILE A 92 9.75 -10.12 -0.64
CA ILE A 92 10.43 -11.39 -0.36
C ILE A 92 9.55 -12.59 -0.77
N GLY A 93 8.23 -12.40 -0.88
CA GLY A 93 7.28 -13.46 -1.19
C GLY A 93 7.06 -14.44 -0.04
N VAL A 94 7.08 -13.94 1.20
CA VAL A 94 6.79 -14.73 2.41
C VAL A 94 5.46 -14.30 3.00
N ASN A 95 4.61 -15.25 3.38
CA ASN A 95 3.40 -14.92 4.11
C ASN A 95 3.77 -14.68 5.58
N VAL A 96 3.58 -13.46 6.08
CA VAL A 96 3.82 -13.08 7.48
C VAL A 96 2.48 -12.69 8.11
N PRO A 97 2.06 -13.33 9.22
CA PRO A 97 0.85 -12.93 9.92
C PRO A 97 0.96 -11.46 10.33
N LYS A 98 -0.10 -10.70 10.09
CA LYS A 98 -0.13 -9.29 10.39
C LYS A 98 -0.48 -9.13 11.87
N VAL A 99 0.57 -9.00 12.67
CA VAL A 99 0.47 -8.71 14.10
C VAL A 99 0.26 -7.21 14.31
N SER A 100 -0.54 -6.84 15.31
CA SER A 100 -0.67 -5.45 15.74
C SER A 100 -0.22 -5.28 17.19
N GLY A 101 0.36 -4.12 17.52
CA GLY A 101 0.75 -3.79 18.89
C GLY A 101 1.98 -2.87 18.98
N PRO A 102 2.35 -2.44 20.20
CA PRO A 102 3.60 -1.73 20.42
C PRO A 102 4.79 -2.60 19.98
N GLY A 103 5.78 -1.98 19.35
CA GLY A 103 6.94 -2.70 18.80
C GLY A 103 6.68 -3.45 17.48
N TYR A 104 5.61 -3.11 16.75
CA TYR A 104 5.24 -3.71 15.46
C TYR A 104 6.43 -3.89 14.50
N ILE A 105 7.21 -2.83 14.26
CA ILE A 105 8.32 -2.85 13.30
C ILE A 105 9.35 -3.93 13.66
N PHE A 106 9.80 -3.95 14.92
CA PHE A 106 10.81 -4.91 15.38
C PHE A 106 10.32 -6.36 15.28
N ARG A 107 9.06 -6.60 15.69
CA ARG A 107 8.46 -7.93 15.60
C ARG A 107 8.29 -8.37 14.15
N ARG A 108 7.84 -7.49 13.28
CA ARG A 108 7.66 -7.75 11.85
C ARG A 108 8.98 -8.08 11.16
N ILE A 109 10.05 -7.31 11.45
CA ILE A 109 11.39 -7.58 10.93
C ILE A 109 11.91 -8.94 11.41
N TYR A 110 11.75 -9.25 12.69
CA TYR A 110 12.13 -10.55 13.25
C TYR A 110 11.40 -11.70 12.54
N ASP A 111 10.08 -11.59 12.37
CA ASP A 111 9.26 -12.61 11.71
C ASP A 111 9.65 -12.78 10.23
N ILE A 112 10.00 -11.70 9.53
CA ILE A 112 10.52 -11.75 8.16
C ILE A 112 11.85 -12.51 8.14
N ILE A 113 12.81 -12.15 9.00
CA ILE A 113 14.14 -12.77 9.04
C ILE A 113 14.04 -14.28 9.27
N VAL A 114 13.21 -14.71 10.21
CA VAL A 114 12.99 -16.14 10.52
C VAL A 114 12.38 -16.89 9.32
N ARG A 115 11.58 -16.20 8.49
CA ARG A 115 10.89 -16.80 7.33
C ARG A 115 11.64 -16.63 6.01
N ILE A 116 12.77 -15.91 5.96
CA ILE A 116 13.62 -15.77 4.76
C ILE A 116 13.89 -17.11 4.06
N PRO A 117 14.20 -18.23 4.74
CA PRO A 117 14.47 -19.49 4.05
C PRO A 117 13.27 -20.06 3.27
N ARG A 118 12.05 -19.60 3.57
CA ARG A 118 10.80 -19.98 2.87
C ARG A 118 10.41 -18.98 1.78
N ALA A 119 11.28 -18.03 1.47
CA ALA A 119 11.03 -17.01 0.46
C ALA A 119 10.87 -17.61 -0.94
N ASN A 120 9.96 -17.02 -1.73
CA ASN A 120 9.80 -17.38 -3.12
C ASN A 120 10.82 -16.62 -3.97
N LEU A 121 11.84 -17.33 -4.45
CA LEU A 121 12.89 -16.74 -5.29
C LEU A 121 12.34 -16.08 -6.56
N CYS A 122 11.26 -16.62 -7.14
CA CYS A 122 10.64 -16.02 -8.32
C CYS A 122 10.09 -14.63 -7.99
N THR A 123 9.36 -14.50 -6.87
CA THR A 123 8.82 -13.22 -6.38
C THR A 123 9.92 -12.20 -6.08
N VAL A 124 11.03 -12.64 -5.48
CA VAL A 124 12.18 -11.77 -5.19
C VAL A 124 12.78 -11.22 -6.49
N ILE A 125 13.01 -12.08 -7.48
CA ILE A 125 13.58 -11.67 -8.77
C ILE A 125 12.64 -10.71 -9.50
N THR A 126 11.35 -11.01 -9.57
CA THR A 126 10.37 -10.11 -10.23
C THR A 126 10.25 -8.78 -9.51
N SER A 127 10.30 -8.78 -8.18
CA SER A 127 10.27 -7.55 -7.37
C SER A 127 11.53 -6.72 -7.58
N ALA A 128 12.71 -7.34 -7.59
CA ALA A 128 13.98 -6.67 -7.86
C ALA A 128 14.01 -6.06 -9.26
N LEU A 129 13.58 -6.80 -10.28
CA LEU A 129 13.46 -6.29 -11.65
C LEU A 129 12.48 -5.12 -11.75
N GLY A 130 11.34 -5.19 -11.05
CA GLY A 130 10.36 -4.10 -11.00
C GLY A 130 10.91 -2.84 -10.34
N ILE A 131 11.63 -2.98 -9.22
CA ILE A 131 12.29 -1.85 -8.53
C ILE A 131 13.35 -1.22 -9.43
N ILE A 132 14.21 -2.03 -10.07
CA ILE A 132 15.23 -1.54 -11.00
C ILE A 132 14.58 -0.82 -12.18
N PHE A 133 13.52 -1.37 -12.75
CA PHE A 133 12.77 -0.76 -13.85
C PHE A 133 12.19 0.61 -13.45
N LEU A 134 11.58 0.72 -12.26
CA LEU A 134 11.05 2.00 -11.77
C LEU A 134 12.14 3.02 -11.48
N TYR A 135 13.24 2.58 -10.86
CA TYR A 135 14.38 3.43 -10.55
C TYR A 135 15.00 4.01 -11.83
N VAL A 136 15.32 3.15 -12.80
CA VAL A 136 15.85 3.58 -14.11
C VAL A 136 14.83 4.43 -14.87
N GLY A 137 13.56 4.03 -14.84
CA GLY A 137 12.40 4.74 -15.42
C GLY A 137 12.30 6.19 -14.96
N LYS A 138 12.31 6.40 -13.64
CA LYS A 138 12.09 7.72 -13.06
C LYS A 138 13.35 8.55 -12.96
N ASP A 139 14.46 7.98 -12.53
CA ASP A 139 15.65 8.76 -12.19
C ASP A 139 16.63 8.93 -13.35
N TRP A 140 16.59 8.05 -14.36
CA TRP A 140 17.51 8.12 -15.49
C TRP A 140 16.82 8.51 -16.79
N ILE A 141 15.79 7.78 -17.21
CA ILE A 141 15.18 8.00 -18.52
C ILE A 141 14.25 9.21 -18.52
N SER A 142 13.47 9.48 -17.46
CA SER A 142 12.64 10.69 -17.36
C SER A 142 13.43 12.00 -17.49
N PRO A 143 14.52 12.24 -16.73
CA PRO A 143 15.31 13.46 -16.91
C PRO A 143 16.02 13.52 -18.26
N PHE A 144 16.45 12.38 -18.81
CA PHE A 144 17.05 12.32 -20.14
C PHE A 144 16.05 12.72 -21.25
N VAL A 145 14.84 12.17 -21.20
CA VAL A 145 13.73 12.46 -22.13
C VAL A 145 13.31 13.92 -22.00
N ASN A 146 13.15 14.44 -20.78
CA ASN A 146 12.79 15.83 -20.53
C ASN A 146 13.88 16.83 -20.99
N LYS A 147 15.15 16.41 -21.06
CA LYS A 147 16.23 17.22 -21.61
C LYS A 147 16.26 17.22 -23.14
N ARG A 148 15.75 16.16 -23.78
CA ARG A 148 15.76 15.96 -25.23
C ARG A 148 14.49 16.46 -25.93
N LEU A 149 13.36 16.44 -25.24
CA LEU A 149 12.05 16.83 -25.80
C LEU A 149 11.57 18.17 -25.21
N PRO A 150 11.03 19.08 -26.03
CA PRO A 150 10.50 20.37 -25.57
C PRO A 150 9.16 20.24 -24.81
N VAL A 151 8.53 19.07 -24.81
CA VAL A 151 7.26 18.80 -24.12
C VAL A 151 7.51 17.92 -22.90
N LYS A 152 7.21 18.44 -21.70
CA LYS A 152 7.23 17.66 -20.46
C LYS A 152 6.00 16.76 -20.38
N ILE A 153 6.10 15.56 -20.93
CA ILE A 153 5.06 14.53 -20.79
C ILE A 153 5.48 13.58 -19.66
N PRO A 154 4.71 13.50 -18.56
CA PRO A 154 4.98 12.52 -17.51
C PRO A 154 4.68 11.11 -18.03
N ILE A 155 5.70 10.25 -18.08
CA ILE A 155 5.56 8.86 -18.51
C ILE A 155 5.08 8.01 -17.32
N PRO A 156 3.97 7.27 -17.44
CA PRO A 156 3.41 6.47 -16.35
C PRO A 156 4.12 5.11 -16.22
N TYR A 157 5.34 5.10 -15.69
CA TYR A 157 6.17 3.89 -15.56
C TYR A 157 5.49 2.80 -14.71
N GLU A 158 4.74 3.19 -13.69
CA GLU A 158 4.01 2.28 -12.81
C GLU A 158 2.97 1.46 -13.57
N LEU A 159 2.20 2.12 -14.44
CA LEU A 159 1.19 1.45 -15.26
C LEU A 159 1.83 0.49 -16.26
N ILE A 160 2.91 0.94 -16.91
CA ILE A 160 3.67 0.11 -17.86
C ILE A 160 4.22 -1.13 -17.15
N LEU A 161 4.80 -0.98 -15.97
CA LEU A 161 5.32 -2.09 -15.19
C LEU A 161 4.22 -3.10 -14.84
N VAL A 162 3.05 -2.64 -14.40
CA VAL A 162 1.93 -3.52 -14.05
C VAL A 162 1.45 -4.32 -15.28
N ILE A 163 1.30 -3.68 -16.43
CA ILE A 163 0.87 -4.35 -17.67
C ILE A 163 1.90 -5.40 -18.10
N LEU A 164 3.19 -5.05 -18.12
CA LEU A 164 4.26 -5.97 -18.51
C LEU A 164 4.39 -7.14 -17.53
N SER A 165 4.32 -6.88 -16.23
CA SER A 165 4.39 -7.90 -15.19
C SER A 165 3.19 -8.85 -15.25
N ALA A 166 1.97 -8.33 -15.47
CA ALA A 166 0.78 -9.15 -15.63
C ALA A 166 0.85 -10.05 -16.88
N ALA A 167 1.28 -9.49 -18.01
CA ALA A 167 1.48 -10.25 -19.25
C ALA A 167 2.55 -11.35 -19.07
N PHE A 168 3.67 -11.02 -18.41
CA PHE A 168 4.72 -11.98 -18.11
C PHE A 168 4.23 -13.09 -17.16
N SER A 169 3.49 -12.74 -16.11
CA SER A 169 2.91 -13.71 -15.18
C SER A 169 1.95 -14.68 -15.86
N TYR A 170 1.12 -14.19 -16.79
CA TYR A 170 0.20 -15.00 -17.57
C TYR A 170 0.93 -15.94 -18.55
N LEU A 171 1.88 -15.42 -19.33
CA LEU A 171 2.60 -16.21 -20.33
C LEU A 171 3.45 -17.33 -19.72
N PHE A 172 4.09 -17.06 -18.58
CA PHE A 172 4.98 -18.01 -17.91
C PHE A 172 4.29 -18.83 -16.81
N ARG A 173 2.99 -18.61 -16.57
CA ARG A 173 2.17 -19.27 -15.54
C ARG A 173 2.89 -19.32 -14.19
N LEU A 174 3.36 -18.16 -13.72
CA LEU A 174 4.25 -18.07 -12.54
C LEU A 174 3.60 -18.57 -11.25
N ASN A 175 2.27 -18.46 -11.15
CA ASN A 175 1.51 -19.00 -10.03
C ASN A 175 1.57 -20.54 -9.98
N GLU A 176 1.21 -21.23 -11.07
CA GLU A 176 1.18 -22.70 -11.14
C GLU A 176 2.57 -23.32 -11.02
N ARG A 177 3.57 -22.70 -11.68
CA ARG A 177 4.91 -23.28 -11.80
C ARG A 177 5.84 -22.96 -10.64
N TYR A 178 5.71 -21.77 -10.06
CA TYR A 178 6.62 -21.27 -9.03
C TYR A 178 5.92 -20.92 -7.72
N GLY A 179 4.60 -21.12 -7.59
CA GLY A 179 3.85 -20.80 -6.38
C GLY A 179 3.86 -19.31 -6.02
N MET A 180 4.04 -18.43 -7.01
CA MET A 180 4.00 -16.98 -6.79
C MET A 180 2.57 -16.55 -6.45
N ASN A 181 2.40 -15.78 -5.37
CA ASN A 181 1.11 -15.16 -5.06
C ASN A 181 0.69 -14.17 -6.16
N ILE A 182 -0.54 -14.34 -6.65
CA ILE A 182 -1.16 -13.45 -7.63
C ILE A 182 -2.38 -12.75 -7.03
N VAL A 183 -2.79 -11.64 -7.64
CA VAL A 183 -3.92 -10.81 -7.18
C VAL A 183 -5.26 -11.57 -7.22
N GLY A 184 -5.37 -12.61 -8.07
CA GLY A 184 -6.57 -13.44 -8.18
C GLY A 184 -7.68 -12.77 -8.98
N GLU A 185 -8.91 -13.23 -8.76
CA GLU A 185 -10.10 -12.69 -9.41
C GLU A 185 -10.55 -11.38 -8.75
N ILE A 186 -10.74 -10.35 -9.56
CA ILE A 186 -11.29 -9.07 -9.13
C ILE A 186 -12.74 -9.03 -9.61
N PRO A 187 -13.74 -9.01 -8.71
CA PRO A 187 -15.14 -8.95 -9.11
C PRO A 187 -15.40 -7.66 -9.89
N ALA A 188 -16.03 -7.79 -11.05
CA ALA A 188 -16.31 -6.67 -11.95
C ALA A 188 -17.59 -5.93 -11.56
N GLY A 189 -17.61 -5.36 -10.34
CA GLY A 189 -18.68 -4.47 -9.87
C GLY A 189 -19.99 -5.16 -9.50
#